data_AF-A0A8J3SUR4-F1
#
_entry.id   AF-A0A8J3SUR4-F1
#
_cell.length_a   1.000
_cell.length_b   1.000
_cell.length_c   1.000
_cell.angle_alpha   90.00
_cell.angle_beta   90.00
_cell.angle_gamma   90.00
#
_symmetry.space_group_name_H-M   'P 1'
#
loop_
_entity.id
_entity.type
_entity.pdbx_description
1 polymer ?
#
loop_
_entity_poly.entity_id
_entity_poly.type
_entity_poly.pdbx_seq_one_letter_code
_entity_poly.pdbx_strand_id
1 'polypeptide(L)'
;MNARWFGLWWGGNGYGRPADEDLEEFASLEEARSKLLERYAHGYWLRSEFRYVHRDGPSQVLCPCVSEDTEILLYGSVTGLDYPDRRVFLGARGGARVERC
;
A
#
# COMPACT_ATOMS: atom_id res chain seq x y z
N MET A 1 1.31 -22.12 -1.64
CA MET A 1 2.26 -21.00 -1.75
C MET A 1 1.47 -19.73 -1.48
N ASN A 2 1.79 -18.97 -0.43
CA ASN A 2 1.19 -17.64 -0.26
C ASN A 2 1.74 -16.75 -1.37
N ALA A 3 0.88 -16.26 -2.26
CA ALA A 3 1.29 -15.35 -3.31
C ALA A 3 1.72 -14.02 -2.68
N ARG A 4 2.93 -13.56 -3.04
CA ARG A 4 3.40 -12.21 -2.74
C ARG A 4 2.64 -11.21 -3.61
N TRP A 5 2.46 -10.01 -3.08
CA TRP A 5 1.83 -8.89 -3.76
C TRP A 5 2.75 -7.68 -3.69
N PHE A 6 2.71 -6.87 -4.73
CA PHE A 6 3.53 -5.66 -4.83
C PHE A 6 2.60 -4.47 -4.92
N GLY A 7 2.78 -3.46 -4.07
CA GLY A 7 1.83 -2.38 -3.90
C GLY A 7 2.42 -1.00 -4.07
N LEU A 8 1.71 -0.14 -4.78
CA LEU A 8 1.96 1.30 -4.83
C LEU A 8 0.87 2.02 -4.05
N TRP A 9 1.28 2.96 -3.20
CA TRP A 9 0.36 3.82 -2.47
C TRP A 9 -0.11 4.94 -3.40
N TRP A 10 -1.43 5.10 -3.52
CA TRP A 10 -2.07 6.08 -4.37
C TRP A 10 -3.16 6.82 -3.62
N GLY A 11 -3.44 8.06 -4.03
CA GLY A 11 -4.47 8.89 -3.42
C GLY A 11 -4.12 9.34 -2.00
N GLY A 12 -5.00 10.15 -1.41
CA GLY A 12 -4.74 10.86 -0.16
C GLY A 12 -3.89 12.12 -0.34
N ASN A 13 -3.93 12.99 0.66
CA ASN A 13 -3.25 14.28 0.59
C ASN A 13 -1.75 14.11 0.84
N GLY A 14 -0.92 14.58 -0.09
CA GLY A 14 0.54 14.57 0.04
C GLY A 14 1.24 13.38 -0.62
N TYR A 15 0.51 12.42 -1.19
CA TYR A 15 1.11 11.46 -2.13
C TYR A 15 1.21 12.10 -3.52
N GLY A 16 2.42 12.09 -4.08
CA GLY A 16 2.64 12.36 -5.51
C GLY A 16 2.21 11.16 -6.36
N ARG A 17 2.38 11.26 -7.68
CA ARG A 17 2.23 10.09 -8.54
C ARG A 17 3.30 9.06 -8.12
N PRO A 18 2.93 7.84 -7.71
CA PRO A 18 3.86 6.82 -7.29
C PRO A 18 4.70 6.39 -8.49
N ALA A 19 5.98 6.17 -8.23
CA ALA A 19 6.93 5.64 -9.18
C ALA A 19 7.24 4.18 -8.85
N ASP A 20 7.77 3.44 -9.83
CA ASP A 20 8.14 2.03 -9.66
C ASP A 20 9.09 1.82 -8.47
N GLU A 21 9.94 2.80 -8.17
CA GLU A 21 10.86 2.79 -7.02
C GLU A 21 10.19 2.84 -5.63
N ASP A 22 8.90 3.19 -5.56
CA ASP A 22 8.10 3.20 -4.33
C ASP A 22 7.41 1.86 -4.05
N LEU A 23 7.59 0.86 -4.92
CA LEU A 23 6.93 -0.44 -4.83
C LEU A 23 7.26 -1.15 -3.51
N GLU A 24 6.20 -1.51 -2.78
CA GLU A 24 6.28 -2.18 -1.49
C GLU A 24 5.83 -3.65 -1.60
N GLU A 25 6.58 -4.58 -1.01
CA GLU A 25 6.20 -5.99 -0.95
C GLU A 25 5.28 -6.30 0.24
N PHE A 26 4.22 -7.07 -0.04
CA PHE A 26 3.31 -7.66 0.92
C PHE A 26 3.30 -9.19 0.74
N ALA A 27 3.37 -9.93 1.85
CA ALA A 27 3.25 -11.38 1.89
C ALA A 27 1.83 -11.89 1.59
N SER A 28 0.81 -11.03 1.69
CA SER A 28 -0.58 -11.35 1.36
C SER A 28 -1.44 -10.10 1.18
N LEU A 29 -2.63 -10.26 0.60
CA LEU A 29 -3.67 -9.22 0.57
C LEU A 29 -4.09 -8.80 1.98
N GLU A 30 -4.11 -9.72 2.94
CA GLU A 30 -4.52 -9.41 4.31
C GLU A 30 -3.49 -8.53 5.04
N GLU A 31 -2.20 -8.71 4.74
CA GLU A 31 -1.14 -7.81 5.21
C GLU A 31 -1.35 -6.40 4.63
N ALA A 32 -1.61 -6.28 3.32
CA ALA A 32 -1.89 -4.98 2.70
C ALA A 32 -3.11 -4.28 3.34
N ARG A 33 -4.19 -5.02 3.61
CA ARG A 33 -5.38 -4.49 4.33
C ARG A 33 -5.05 -4.02 5.73
N SER A 34 -4.34 -4.83 6.50
CA SER A 34 -3.95 -4.52 7.87
C SER A 34 -3.07 -3.27 7.90
N LYS A 35 -2.14 -3.15 6.94
CA LYS A 35 -1.22 -2.03 6.83
C LYS A 35 -1.92 -0.72 6.46
N LEU A 36 -2.92 -0.77 5.57
CA LEU A 36 -3.75 0.41 5.28
C LEU A 36 -4.47 0.90 6.54
N LEU A 37 -5.09 -0.02 7.30
CA LEU A 37 -5.80 0.33 8.54
C LEU A 37 -4.87 0.89 9.61
N GLU A 38 -3.71 0.27 9.80
CA GLU A 38 -2.70 0.73 10.76
C GLU A 38 -2.22 2.14 10.42
N ARG A 39 -1.85 2.38 9.14
CA ARG A 39 -1.36 3.69 8.70
C ARG A 39 -2.45 4.76 8.74
N TYR A 40 -3.70 4.41 8.44
CA TYR A 40 -4.83 5.33 8.60
C TYR A 40 -5.06 5.71 10.07
N ALA A 41 -5.00 4.74 10.99
CA ALA A 41 -5.25 4.98 12.41
C ALA A 41 -4.08 5.70 13.11
N HIS A 42 -2.84 5.41 12.72
CA HIS A 42 -1.64 5.76 13.52
C HIS A 42 -0.48 6.35 12.71
N GLY A 43 -0.58 6.45 11.38
CA GLY A 43 0.55 6.78 10.50
C GLY A 43 1.18 8.15 10.72
N TYR A 44 0.46 9.07 11.38
CA TYR A 44 0.94 10.41 11.70
C TYR A 44 1.88 10.47 12.93
N TRP A 45 1.91 9.43 13.78
CA TRP A 45 2.84 9.36 14.91
C TRP A 45 3.65 8.06 14.99
N LEU A 46 3.19 6.97 14.37
CA LEU A 46 3.84 5.67 14.40
C LEU A 46 4.55 5.44 13.07
N ARG A 47 5.85 5.14 13.14
CA ARG A 47 6.60 4.72 11.95
C ARG A 47 6.15 3.32 11.54
N SER A 48 5.88 3.15 10.25
CA SER A 48 5.55 1.88 9.63
C SER A 48 6.75 1.37 8.83
N GLU A 49 6.99 0.06 8.89
CA GLU A 49 7.98 -0.59 8.03
C GLU A 49 7.48 -0.60 6.58
N PHE A 50 8.32 -0.15 5.65
CA PHE A 50 8.15 -0.34 4.21
C PHE A 50 9.17 -1.35 3.71
N ARG A 51 8.71 -2.42 3.05
CA ARG A 51 9.58 -3.38 2.38
C ARG A 51 9.71 -3.00 0.91
N TYR A 52 10.53 -2.00 0.65
CA TYR A 52 10.77 -1.55 -0.71
C TYR A 52 11.41 -2.66 -1.55
N VAL A 53 10.91 -2.82 -2.77
CA VAL A 53 11.44 -3.81 -3.74
C VAL A 53 12.73 -3.30 -4.38
N HIS A 54 12.81 -1.99 -4.66
CA HIS A 54 13.88 -1.38 -5.44
C HIS A 54 14.81 -0.46 -4.64
N ARG A 55 14.64 -0.38 -3.31
CA ARG A 55 15.50 0.39 -2.41
C ARG A 55 16.27 -0.55 -1.49
N ASP A 56 17.37 -0.07 -0.93
CA ASP A 56 18.22 -0.84 -0.02
C ASP A 56 17.52 -1.13 1.31
N GLY A 57 16.76 -2.23 1.32
CA GLY A 57 16.18 -2.82 2.52
C GLY A 57 14.95 -2.11 3.10
N PRO A 58 14.38 -2.68 4.18
CA PRO A 58 13.20 -2.11 4.80
C PRO A 58 13.48 -0.75 5.45
N SER A 59 12.53 0.16 5.34
CA SER A 59 12.63 1.52 5.88
C SER A 59 11.50 1.82 6.87
N GLN A 60 11.78 2.62 7.90
CA GLN A 60 10.79 3.04 8.89
C GLN A 60 10.31 4.46 8.57
N VAL A 61 9.08 4.60 8.09
CA VAL A 61 8.55 5.85 7.51
C VAL A 61 7.29 6.29 8.24
N LEU A 62 7.13 7.61 8.45
CA LEU A 62 5.86 8.18 8.91
C LEU A 62 4.92 8.34 7.71
N CYS A 63 3.64 8.02 7.90
CA CYS A 63 2.62 8.04 6.85
C CYS A 63 1.46 8.98 7.19
N PRO A 64 1.70 10.29 7.45
CA PRO A 64 0.63 11.23 7.76
C PRO A 64 -0.32 11.47 6.56
N CYS A 65 0.08 11.07 5.37
CA CYS A 65 -0.65 11.26 4.12
C CYS A 65 -1.74 10.19 3.86
N VAL A 66 -1.81 9.14 4.68
CA VAL A 66 -2.83 8.09 4.52
C VAL A 66 -4.16 8.58 5.05
N SER A 67 -5.15 8.72 4.16
CA SER A 67 -6.50 9.21 4.45
C SER A 67 -7.57 8.31 3.83
N GLU A 68 -8.82 8.75 3.89
CA GLU A 68 -9.99 8.04 3.34
C GLU A 68 -9.88 7.82 1.82
N ASP A 69 -9.16 8.70 1.12
CA ASP A 69 -8.93 8.64 -0.33
C ASP A 69 -7.68 7.82 -0.70
N THR A 70 -6.98 7.26 0.29
CA THR A 70 -5.78 6.44 0.05
C THR A 70 -6.16 5.01 -0.32
N GLU A 71 -5.51 4.50 -1.35
CA GLU A 71 -5.58 3.12 -1.77
C GLU A 71 -4.18 2.53 -2.01
N ILE A 72 -4.10 1.21 -1.99
CA ILE A 72 -2.93 0.45 -2.41
C ILE A 72 -3.28 -0.21 -3.73
N LEU A 73 -2.60 0.17 -4.80
CA LEU A 73 -2.68 -0.48 -6.11
C LEU A 73 -1.78 -1.71 -6.08
N LEU A 74 -2.35 -2.90 -6.25
CA LEU A 74 -1.67 -4.17 -6.06
C LEU A 74 -1.47 -4.93 -7.37
N TYR A 75 -0.28 -5.50 -7.51
CA TYR A 75 0.19 -6.23 -8.67
C TYR A 75 0.68 -7.62 -8.27
N GLY A 76 0.43 -8.61 -9.11
CA GLY A 76 0.91 -9.99 -8.95
C GLY A 76 2.38 -10.18 -9.36
N SER A 77 3.01 -9.15 -9.93
CA SER A 77 4.41 -9.14 -10.37
C SER A 77 5.06 -7.79 -10.03
N VAL A 78 6.40 -7.78 -9.94
CA VAL A 78 7.22 -6.57 -9.80
C VAL A 78 7.35 -5.79 -11.12
N THR A 79 6.94 -6.38 -12.24
CA THR A 79 6.96 -5.77 -13.58
C THR A 79 5.56 -5.68 -14.16
N GLY A 80 5.38 -4.82 -15.17
CA GLY A 80 4.09 -4.65 -15.85
C GLY A 80 3.09 -3.85 -15.01
N LEU A 81 3.52 -2.70 -14.48
CA LEU A 81 2.75 -1.88 -13.54
C LEU A 81 1.72 -0.95 -14.23
N ASP A 82 1.40 -1.21 -15.50
CA ASP A 82 0.50 -0.39 -16.32
C ASP A 82 -0.92 -0.34 -15.77
N TYR A 83 -1.41 -1.44 -15.19
CA TYR A 83 -2.73 -1.54 -14.58
C TYR A 83 -2.73 -2.53 -13.40
N PRO A 84 -3.31 -2.16 -12.24
CA PRO A 84 -3.32 -3.03 -11.07
C PRO A 84 -4.18 -4.28 -11.30
N ASP A 85 -3.82 -5.39 -10.66
CA ASP A 85 -4.67 -6.58 -10.58
C ASP A 85 -5.80 -6.38 -9.55
N ARG A 86 -5.48 -5.66 -8.47
CA ARG A 86 -6.37 -5.43 -7.33
C ARG A 86 -6.09 -4.06 -6.73
N ARG A 87 -7.05 -3.56 -5.96
CA ARG A 87 -6.85 -2.42 -5.09
C ARG A 87 -7.33 -2.69 -3.67
N VAL A 88 -6.63 -2.13 -2.70
CA VAL A 88 -7.07 -2.08 -1.30
C VAL A 88 -7.41 -0.65 -0.94
N PHE A 89 -8.60 -0.38 -0.43
CA PHE A 89 -9.06 0.97 -0.09
C PHE A 89 -9.93 0.96 1.16
N LEU A 90 -10.12 2.12 1.79
CA LEU A 90 -11.04 2.26 2.91
C LEU A 90 -12.48 2.28 2.39
N GLY A 91 -13.25 1.25 2.74
CA GLY A 91 -14.66 1.17 2.41
C GLY A 91 -15.53 2.03 3.33
N ALA A 92 -16.77 2.27 2.90
CA ALA A 92 -17.78 2.90 3.73
C ALA A 92 -17.88 2.19 5.10
N ARG A 93 -17.80 2.97 6.20
CA ARG A 93 -17.77 2.53 7.61
C ARG A 93 -16.41 2.06 8.15
N GLY A 94 -15.29 2.48 7.56
CA GLY A 94 -13.96 2.43 8.19
C GLY A 94 -13.21 1.09 8.12
N GLY A 95 -13.62 0.19 7.22
CA GLY A 95 -12.93 -1.09 7.02
C GLY A 95 -12.20 -1.16 5.66
N ALA A 96 -11.00 -1.73 5.64
CA ALA A 96 -10.27 -1.95 4.38
C ALA A 96 -10.94 -3.04 3.52
N ARG A 97 -11.21 -2.71 2.26
CA ARG A 97 -11.79 -3.59 1.23
C ARG A 97 -10.76 -3.93 0.18
N VAL A 98 -10.94 -5.06 -0.47
CA VAL A 98 -10.14 -5.48 -1.62
C VAL A 98 -11.07 -5.70 -2.79
N GLU A 99 -10.73 -5.11 -3.92
CA GLU A 99 -11.47 -5.25 -5.16
C GLU A 99 -10.52 -5.69 -6.28
N ARG A 100 -11.07 -6.41 -7.26
CA ARG A 100 -10.35 -6.75 -8.49
C ARG A 100 -10.51 -5.60 -9.48
N CYS A 101 -9.41 -5.18 -10.08
CA CYS A 101 -9.38 -4.10 -11.07
C CYS A 101 -9.62 -4.61 -12.49
#